data_AF-A0A0K8RC25-F1
#
_entry.id   AF-A0A0K8RC25-F1
#
_cell.length_a   1.000
_cell.length_b   1.000
_cell.length_c   1.000
_cell.angle_alpha   90.00
_cell.angle_beta   90.00
_cell.angle_gamma   90.00
#
_symmetry.space_group_name_H-M   'P 1'
#
loop_
_entity.id
_entity.type
_entity.pdbx_description
1 polymer ?
#
loop_
_entity_poly.entity_id
_entity_poly.type
_entity_poly.pdbx_seq_one_letter_code
_entity_poly.pdbx_strand_id
1 'polypeptide(L)'
;MLTLSVVLLATFDYIHANQCSTVLSNYMKTKCTGFTRPQLTYADFSGCSFRCEGRNAEGQLQSTTHYLVDGLPCGPCQQCCSGRCTPISIKSYNPFSWKSCADSRDSSRTVSANP
;
A
#
# COMPACT_ATOMS: atom_id res chain seq x y z
N MET A 1 -27.88 6.38 -22.82
CA MET A 1 -27.50 4.98 -23.07
C MET A 1 -26.00 4.85 -22.93
N LEU A 2 -25.49 4.15 -21.90
CA LEU A 2 -24.08 3.78 -21.83
C LEU A 2 -23.81 2.67 -22.86
N THR A 3 -22.77 2.82 -23.68
CA THR A 3 -22.41 1.78 -24.64
C THR A 3 -21.81 0.57 -23.92
N LEU A 4 -21.99 -0.62 -24.49
CA LEU A 4 -21.49 -1.87 -23.92
C LEU A 4 -19.98 -1.79 -23.60
N SER A 5 -19.19 -1.14 -24.47
CA SER A 5 -17.76 -0.91 -24.26
C SER A 5 -17.44 -0.12 -22.99
N VAL A 6 -18.22 0.90 -22.66
CA VAL A 6 -18.02 1.70 -21.43
C VAL A 6 -18.37 0.88 -20.19
N VAL A 7 -19.40 0.03 -20.27
CA VAL A 7 -19.77 -0.88 -19.19
C VAL A 7 -18.64 -1.89 -18.92
N LEU A 8 -18.08 -2.51 -19.97
CA LEU A 8 -16.97 -3.46 -19.81
C LEU A 8 -15.72 -2.82 -19.18
N LEU A 9 -15.32 -1.63 -19.60
CA LEU A 9 -14.15 -0.93 -19.02
C LEU A 9 -14.34 -0.65 -17.52
N ALA A 10 -15.50 -0.12 -17.14
CA ALA A 10 -15.79 0.15 -15.73
C ALA A 10 -15.78 -1.14 -14.87
N THR A 11 -16.27 -2.26 -15.41
CA THR A 11 -16.22 -3.55 -14.70
C THR A 11 -14.79 -4.08 -14.57
N PHE A 12 -13.95 -3.89 -15.58
CA PHE A 12 -12.55 -4.29 -15.55
C PHE A 12 -11.75 -3.50 -14.52
N ASP A 13 -11.93 -2.18 -14.50
CA ASP A 13 -11.30 -1.28 -13.53
C ASP A 13 -11.74 -1.62 -12.09
N TYR A 14 -13.02 -1.95 -11.90
CA TYR A 14 -13.55 -2.39 -10.62
C TYR A 14 -12.92 -3.71 -10.15
N ILE A 15 -12.82 -4.71 -11.03
CA ILE A 15 -12.21 -6.01 -10.70
C ILE A 15 -10.74 -5.81 -10.33
N HIS A 16 -10.00 -5.00 -11.09
CA HIS A 16 -8.59 -4.70 -10.79
C HIS A 16 -8.43 -3.97 -9.46
N ALA A 17 -9.23 -2.94 -9.21
CA ALA A 17 -9.21 -2.22 -7.94
C ALA A 17 -9.50 -3.15 -6.75
N ASN A 18 -10.45 -4.08 -6.91
CA ASN A 18 -10.80 -5.05 -5.88
C ASN A 18 -9.69 -6.09 -5.64
N GLN A 19 -8.98 -6.52 -6.69
CA GLN A 19 -7.82 -7.39 -6.53
C GLN A 19 -6.67 -6.67 -5.80
N CYS A 20 -6.36 -5.43 -6.17
CA CYS A 20 -5.33 -4.64 -5.51
C CYS A 20 -5.63 -4.41 -4.03
N SER A 21 -6.87 -4.04 -3.69
CA SER A 21 -7.29 -3.84 -2.29
C SER A 21 -7.23 -5.13 -1.48
N THR A 22 -7.61 -6.26 -2.08
CA THR A 22 -7.53 -7.59 -1.45
C THR A 22 -6.08 -7.99 -1.17
N VAL A 23 -5.20 -7.85 -2.15
CA VAL A 23 -3.77 -8.17 -2.00
C VAL A 23 -3.11 -7.27 -0.95
N LEU A 24 -3.42 -5.97 -0.93
CA LEU A 24 -2.92 -5.04 0.07
C LEU A 24 -3.41 -5.40 1.49
N SER A 25 -4.70 -5.73 1.63
CA SER A 25 -5.26 -6.18 2.92
C SER A 25 -4.56 -7.44 3.43
N ASN A 26 -4.33 -8.42 2.55
CA ASN A 26 -3.62 -9.64 2.90
C ASN A 26 -2.17 -9.39 3.29
N TYR A 27 -1.47 -8.48 2.59
CA TYR A 27 -0.13 -8.06 2.98
C TYR A 27 -0.10 -7.51 4.41
N MET A 28 -1.01 -6.60 4.77
CA MET A 28 -1.07 -6.01 6.12
C MET A 28 -1.39 -7.08 7.18
N LYS A 29 -2.33 -7.97 6.91
CA LYS A 29 -2.67 -9.09 7.81
C LYS A 29 -1.47 -10.00 8.05
N THR A 30 -0.80 -10.45 6.98
CA THR A 30 0.40 -11.30 7.05
C THR A 30 1.53 -10.63 7.82
N LYS A 31 1.70 -9.30 7.67
CA LYS A 31 2.68 -8.54 8.45
C LYS A 31 2.37 -8.53 9.95
N CYS A 32 1.10 -8.49 10.34
CA CYS A 32 0.71 -8.55 11.75
C CYS A 32 0.89 -9.95 12.35
N THR A 33 0.57 -11.01 11.61
CA THR A 33 0.54 -12.39 12.11
C THR A 33 1.92 -13.08 12.15
N GLY A 34 2.99 -12.35 12.48
CA GLY A 34 4.35 -12.88 12.51
C GLY A 34 4.51 -14.16 13.34
N PHE A 35 5.59 -14.91 13.10
CA PHE A 35 5.80 -16.23 13.72
C PHE A 35 6.22 -16.19 15.21
N THR A 36 6.40 -15.02 15.79
CA THR A 36 6.88 -14.83 17.17
C THR A 36 5.78 -14.30 18.08
N ARG A 37 5.77 -14.70 19.35
CA ARG A 37 4.88 -14.15 20.38
C ARG A 37 5.28 -12.69 20.69
N PRO A 38 4.33 -11.77 20.94
CA PRO A 38 2.88 -11.93 20.89
C PRO A 38 2.33 -12.02 19.46
N GLN A 39 1.29 -12.84 19.28
CA GLN A 39 0.58 -12.92 18.01
C GLN A 39 -0.33 -11.70 17.91
N LEU A 40 0.04 -10.75 17.05
CA LEU A 40 -0.76 -9.57 16.78
C LEU A 40 -1.66 -9.84 15.57
N THR A 41 -2.82 -9.20 15.55
CA THR A 41 -3.75 -9.22 14.42
C THR A 41 -3.91 -7.82 13.85
N TYR A 42 -4.23 -7.74 12.57
CA TYR A 42 -4.58 -6.47 11.94
C TYR A 42 -5.78 -5.83 12.64
N ALA A 43 -5.66 -4.56 13.00
CA ALA A 43 -6.71 -3.78 13.66
C ALA A 43 -7.28 -2.72 12.72
N ASP A 44 -6.43 -1.78 12.28
CA ASP A 44 -6.84 -0.65 11.44
C ASP A 44 -5.75 -0.26 10.44
N PHE A 45 -6.17 0.55 9.46
CA PHE A 45 -5.32 1.16 8.44
C PHE A 45 -5.77 2.61 8.24
N SER A 46 -4.82 3.54 8.27
CA SER A 46 -5.06 4.96 8.04
C SER A 46 -3.84 5.60 7.37
N GLY A 47 -4.11 6.36 6.30
CA GLY A 47 -3.06 6.97 5.49
C GLY A 47 -2.10 5.93 4.94
N CYS A 48 -0.87 5.91 5.45
CA CYS A 48 0.16 4.95 5.05
C CYS A 48 0.63 4.05 6.19
N SER A 49 -0.15 3.99 7.27
CA SER A 49 0.15 3.18 8.45
C SER A 49 -0.99 2.24 8.77
N PHE A 50 -0.64 1.04 9.22
CA PHE A 50 -1.59 0.08 9.76
C PHE A 50 -1.15 -0.37 11.14
N ARG A 51 -2.14 -0.66 11.99
CA ARG A 51 -1.91 -1.07 13.36
C ARG A 51 -2.16 -2.56 13.51
N CYS A 52 -1.24 -3.22 14.19
CA CYS A 52 -1.38 -4.57 14.66
C CYS A 52 -1.61 -4.53 16.17
N GLU A 53 -2.55 -5.33 16.66
CA GLU A 53 -2.92 -5.37 18.08
C GLU A 53 -3.04 -6.81 18.58
N GLY A 54 -2.79 -7.03 19.86
CA GLY A 54 -2.94 -8.33 20.49
C GLY A 54 -2.64 -8.26 21.98
N ARG A 55 -2.47 -9.43 22.61
CA ARG A 55 -2.06 -9.53 24.01
C ARG A 55 -0.76 -10.32 24.14
N ASN A 56 0.09 -9.93 25.08
CA ASN A 56 1.26 -10.72 25.47
C ASN A 56 0.90 -11.89 26.38
N ALA A 57 1.91 -12.66 26.80
CA ALA A 57 1.73 -13.82 27.68
C ALA A 57 1.11 -13.42 29.03
N GLU A 58 1.35 -12.19 29.47
CA GLU A 58 0.84 -11.59 30.69
C GLU A 58 -0.57 -10.99 30.54
N GLY A 59 -1.18 -11.11 29.36
CA GLY A 59 -2.53 -10.61 29.07
C GLY A 59 -2.63 -9.10 28.85
N GLN A 60 -1.51 -8.38 28.81
CA GLN A 60 -1.45 -6.95 28.55
C GLN A 60 -1.64 -6.65 27.07
N LEU A 61 -2.38 -5.59 26.77
CA LEU A 61 -2.57 -5.11 25.39
C LEU A 61 -1.22 -4.64 24.83
N GLN A 62 -0.87 -5.14 23.66
CA GLN A 62 0.24 -4.63 22.86
C GLN A 62 -0.27 -4.13 21.52
N SER A 63 0.35 -3.06 21.04
CA SER A 63 0.05 -2.48 19.74
C SER A 63 1.34 -2.04 19.07
N THR A 64 1.44 -2.35 17.78
CA THR A 64 2.56 -1.95 16.93
C THR A 64 2.00 -1.30 15.68
N THR A 65 2.61 -0.19 15.26
CA THR A 65 2.28 0.49 14.01
C THR A 65 3.34 0.17 12.96
N HIS A 66 2.90 -0.21 11.78
CA HIS A 66 3.74 -0.41 10.60
C HIS A 66 3.38 0.58 9.51
N TYR A 67 4.35 0.92 8.68
CA TYR A 67 4.16 1.77 7.52
C TYR A 67 4.18 0.94 6.23
N LEU A 68 3.32 1.30 5.28
CA LEU A 68 3.38 0.79 3.92
C LEU A 68 4.66 1.26 3.23
N VAL A 69 5.17 0.41 2.35
CA VAL A 69 6.31 0.73 1.49
C VAL A 69 5.93 1.82 0.49
N ASP A 70 6.89 2.66 0.12
CA ASP A 70 6.71 3.69 -0.89
C ASP A 70 6.14 3.10 -2.20
N GLY A 71 5.21 3.82 -2.83
CA GLY A 71 4.51 3.42 -4.06
C GLY A 71 3.23 2.59 -3.86
N LEU A 72 2.99 2.03 -2.66
CA LEU A 72 1.75 1.30 -2.40
C LEU A 72 0.53 2.25 -2.33
N PRO A 73 -0.65 1.80 -2.77
CA PRO A 73 -1.85 2.63 -2.75
C PRO A 73 -2.34 2.85 -1.32
N CYS A 74 -2.73 4.10 -1.02
CA CYS A 74 -3.34 4.50 0.26
C CYS A 74 -4.73 5.12 0.10
N GLY A 75 -5.19 5.26 -1.15
CA GLY A 75 -6.48 5.85 -1.49
C GLY A 75 -6.64 5.99 -3.01
N PRO A 76 -7.80 6.46 -3.47
CA PRO A 76 -8.04 6.71 -4.89
C PRO A 76 -7.03 7.73 -5.45
N CYS A 77 -6.29 7.35 -6.50
CA CYS A 77 -5.24 8.18 -7.10
C CYS A 77 -4.19 8.70 -6.10
N GLN A 78 -3.91 7.92 -5.06
CA GLN A 78 -2.93 8.26 -4.03
C GLN A 78 -1.98 7.10 -3.75
N GLN A 79 -0.74 7.42 -3.40
CA GLN A 79 0.31 6.47 -3.05
C GLN A 79 1.03 6.89 -1.77
N CYS A 80 1.59 5.90 -1.08
CA CYS A 80 2.47 6.13 0.05
C CYS A 80 3.84 6.61 -0.40
N CYS A 81 4.30 7.71 0.16
CA CYS A 81 5.64 8.25 -0.05
C CYS A 81 6.18 8.75 1.28
N SER A 82 7.27 8.16 1.75
CA SER A 82 7.91 8.50 3.04
C SER A 82 6.90 8.51 4.19
N GLY A 83 6.03 7.50 4.24
CA GLY A 83 5.00 7.34 5.27
C GLY A 83 3.80 8.30 5.17
N ARG A 84 3.69 9.10 4.11
CA ARG A 84 2.54 9.99 3.86
C ARG A 84 1.73 9.52 2.67
N CYS A 85 0.41 9.63 2.78
CA CYS A 85 -0.47 9.40 1.64
C CYS A 85 -0.50 10.65 0.77
N THR A 86 -0.06 10.53 -0.48
CA THR A 86 0.14 11.65 -1.39
C THR A 86 -0.53 11.40 -2.74
N PRO A 87 -1.04 12.43 -3.43
CA PRO A 87 -1.55 12.27 -4.79
C PRO A 87 -0.50 11.71 -5.74
N ILE A 88 -0.90 10.85 -6.67
CA ILE A 88 -0.01 10.44 -7.76
C ILE A 88 0.24 11.62 -8.71
N SER A 89 1.44 11.66 -9.28
CA SER A 89 1.75 12.59 -10.37
C SER A 89 1.62 11.84 -11.69
N ILE A 90 0.65 12.24 -12.52
CA ILE A 90 0.45 11.63 -13.84
C ILE A 90 1.58 12.08 -14.77
N LYS A 91 2.21 11.13 -15.47
CA LYS A 91 3.28 11.38 -16.45
C LYS A 91 2.70 11.47 -17.86
N SER A 92 1.80 10.55 -18.21
CA SER A 92 1.08 10.54 -19.48
C SER A 92 -0.31 9.94 -19.28
N TYR A 93 -1.28 10.43 -20.05
CA TYR A 93 -2.62 9.85 -20.11
C TYR A 93 -2.75 8.80 -21.24
N ASN A 94 -1.82 8.77 -22.20
CA ASN A 94 -1.84 7.82 -23.30
C ASN A 94 -0.41 7.43 -23.75
N PRO A 95 0.07 6.20 -23.44
CA PRO A 95 -0.54 5.27 -22.49
C PRO A 95 -0.56 5.85 -21.06
N PHE A 96 -1.57 5.47 -20.26
CA PHE A 96 -1.67 5.95 -18.89
C PHE A 96 -0.44 5.52 -18.07
N SER A 97 0.24 6.48 -17.46
CA SER A 97 1.39 6.25 -16.59
C SER A 97 1.51 7.34 -15.54
N TRP A 98 2.04 6.99 -14.38
CA TRP A 98 2.28 7.93 -13.29
C TRP A 98 3.70 7.77 -12.73
N LYS A 99 4.15 8.78 -11.98
CA LYS A 99 5.42 8.76 -11.26
C LYS A 99 5.21 8.08 -9.92
N SER A 100 5.76 6.88 -9.76
CA SER A 100 5.89 6.28 -8.43
C SER A 100 7.03 6.96 -7.67
N CYS A 101 6.84 7.23 -6.39
CA CYS A 101 7.93 7.69 -5.54
C CYS A 101 8.89 6.56 -5.16
N ALA A 102 8.49 5.30 -5.34
CA ALA A 102 9.38 4.15 -5.18
C ALA A 102 10.54 4.20 -6.19
N ASP A 103 10.27 4.62 -7.43
CA ASP A 103 11.25 4.68 -8.52
C ASP A 103 12.39 5.68 -8.25
N SER A 104 12.14 6.71 -7.43
CA SER A 104 13.11 7.78 -7.16
C SER A 104 14.24 7.38 -6.20
N ARG A 105 14.10 6.28 -5.46
CA ARG A 105 15.11 5.81 -4.51
C ARG A 105 16.24 5.00 -5.16
N ASP A 106 16.05 4.46 -6.35
CA ASP A 106 17.10 3.70 -7.04
C ASP A 106 18.21 4.59 -7.60
N SER A 107 17.89 5.81 -8.03
CA SER A 107 18.90 6.74 -8.57
C SER A 107 19.82 7.35 -7.50
N SER A 108 19.49 7.20 -6.21
CA SER A 108 20.33 7.72 -5.11
C SER A 108 21.33 6.69 -4.57
N ARG A 109 21.19 5.40 -4.90
CA ARG A 109 22.14 4.36 -4.48
C ARG A 109 23.37 4.24 -5.39
N THR A 110 23.35 4.83 -6.58
CA THR A 110 24.47 4.80 -7.54
C THR A 110 25.49 5.91 -7.37
N VAL A 111 25.34 6.84 -6.41
CA VAL A 111 26.30 7.95 -6.21
C VAL A 111 27.30 7.69 -5.07
N SER A 112 27.26 6.54 -4.41
CA SER A 112 28.23 6.18 -3.36
C SER A 112 29.08 4.96 -3.73
N ALA A 113 29.77 5.04 -4.86
CA ALA A 113 30.93 4.21 -5.12
C ALA A 113 31.96 5.04 -5.92
N ASN A 114 32.84 5.72 -5.20
CA ASN A 114 34.20 5.96 -5.66
C ASN A 114 35.13 5.98 -4.43
N PRO A 115 36.20 5.16 -4.40
CA PRO A 115 37.30 5.31 -3.46
C PRO A 115 38.14 6.55 -3.73
#